data_AF-A0AAW4KTW0-F1
#
_entry.id   AF-A0AAW4KTW0-F1
#
_cell.length_a   1.000
_cell.length_b   1.000
_cell.length_c   1.000
_cell.angle_alpha   90.00
_cell.angle_beta   90.00
_cell.angle_gamma   90.00
#
_symmetry.space_group_name_H-M   'P 1'
#
loop_
_entity.id
_entity.type
_entity.pdbx_description
1 polymer ?
#
loop_
_entity_poly.entity_id
_entity_poly.type
_entity_poly.pdbx_seq_one_letter_code
_entity_poly.pdbx_strand_id
1 'polypeptide(L)'
;FILTHVLLPIGISFYIFESISYIIDVYRGDTPATRNLIDFAAFVAIFPHLIAGPVLRFRDLADQFNNRTHTLDKVSEGCTRFMQG
;
A
#
# COMPACT_ATOMS: atom_id res chain seq x y z
N PHE A 1 20.53 -32.92 -1.53
CA PHE A 1 19.06 -32.83 -1.55
C PHE A 1 18.69 -31.36 -1.51
N ILE A 2 18.47 -30.79 -2.70
CA ILE A 2 18.27 -29.34 -2.88
C ILE A 2 16.85 -29.04 -2.41
N LEU A 3 16.70 -28.42 -1.24
CA LEU A 3 15.49 -27.71 -0.87
C LEU A 3 15.43 -26.49 -1.79
N THR A 4 14.93 -26.68 -3.01
CA THR A 4 14.80 -25.62 -4.01
C THR A 4 13.94 -24.51 -3.40
N HIS A 5 14.62 -23.47 -2.93
CA HIS A 5 14.19 -22.09 -2.75
C HIS A 5 12.71 -21.83 -3.06
N VAL A 6 11.79 -22.35 -2.26
CA VAL A 6 10.48 -21.72 -2.13
C VAL A 6 10.80 -20.47 -1.34
N LEU A 7 11.12 -19.40 -2.07
CA LEU A 7 11.16 -18.06 -1.53
C LEU A 7 9.73 -17.80 -1.04
N LEU A 8 9.42 -18.19 0.20
CA LEU A 8 8.18 -17.82 0.85
C LEU A 8 8.14 -16.30 0.77
N PRO A 9 7.22 -15.69 0.01
CA PRO A 9 7.18 -14.26 -0.12
C PRO A 9 7.03 -13.66 1.27
N ILE A 10 8.11 -13.05 1.76
CA ILE A 10 8.12 -12.33 3.02
C ILE A 10 7.09 -11.23 2.84
N GLY A 11 5.95 -11.35 3.53
CA GLY A 11 4.83 -10.41 3.35
C GLY A 11 3.49 -11.01 2.93
N ILE A 12 3.35 -12.31 2.64
CA ILE A 12 2.01 -12.90 2.30
C ILE A 12 0.98 -12.61 3.41
N SER A 13 1.36 -12.77 4.68
CA SER A 13 0.42 -12.52 5.79
C SER A 13 -0.08 -11.08 5.79
N PHE A 14 0.79 -10.11 5.50
CA PHE A 14 0.40 -8.70 5.40
C PHE A 14 -0.52 -8.45 4.21
N TYR A 15 -0.21 -9.04 3.04
CA TYR A 15 -1.08 -8.98 1.86
C TYR A 15 -2.51 -9.47 2.18
N ILE A 16 -2.61 -10.59 2.89
CA ILE A 16 -3.91 -11.17 3.27
C ILE A 16 -4.62 -10.30 4.31
N PHE A 17 -3.91 -9.80 5.33
CA PHE A 17 -4.50 -8.94 6.35
C PHE A 17 -4.99 -7.60 5.77
N GLU A 18 -4.24 -6.98 4.87
CA GLU A 18 -4.66 -5.77 4.15
C GLU A 18 -5.88 -6.04 3.27
N SER A 19 -5.89 -7.14 2.52
CA SER A 19 -7.03 -7.53 1.68
C SER A 19 -8.30 -7.75 2.51
N ILE A 20 -8.19 -8.45 3.64
CA ILE A 20 -9.31 -8.68 4.56
C ILE A 20 -9.77 -7.35 5.20
N SER A 21 -8.84 -6.51 5.63
CA SER A 21 -9.16 -5.19 6.19
C SER A 21 -9.93 -4.35 5.18
N TYR A 22 -9.50 -4.31 3.93
CA TYR A 22 -10.19 -3.60 2.86
C TYR A 22 -11.61 -4.13 2.64
N ILE A 23 -11.80 -5.47 2.61
CA ILE A 23 -13.13 -6.07 2.48
C ILE A 23 -14.04 -5.66 3.64
N ILE A 24 -13.52 -5.66 4.87
CA ILE A 24 -14.27 -5.25 6.07
C ILE A 24 -14.63 -3.77 6.02
N ASP A 25 -13.70 -2.90 5.62
CA ASP A 25 -13.92 -1.45 5.51
C ASP A 25 -14.98 -1.13 4.44
N VAL A 26 -14.98 -1.85 3.32
CA VAL A 26 -16.03 -1.76 2.28
C VAL A 26 -17.37 -2.28 2.81
N TYR A 27 -17.38 -3.39 3.53
CA TYR A 27 -18.60 -3.95 4.11
C TYR A 27 -19.23 -3.02 5.17
N ARG A 28 -18.41 -2.33 5.96
CA ARG A 28 -18.86 -1.33 6.96
C ARG A 28 -19.32 -0.01 6.33
N GLY A 29 -18.99 0.23 5.06
CA GLY A 29 -19.26 1.49 4.38
C GLY A 29 -18.28 2.62 4.74
N ASP A 30 -17.18 2.30 5.43
CA ASP A 30 -16.15 3.28 5.82
C ASP A 30 -15.35 3.78 4.60
N THR A 31 -15.26 2.95 3.56
CA THR A 31 -14.59 3.26 2.29
C THR A 31 -15.44 2.81 1.11
N PRO A 32 -15.63 3.62 0.05
CA PRO A 32 -16.35 3.19 -1.15
C PRO A 32 -15.59 2.06 -1.84
N ALA A 33 -16.32 1.07 -2.34
CA ALA A 33 -15.73 -0.01 -3.13
C ALA A 33 -15.04 0.58 -4.37
N THR A 34 -13.73 0.34 -4.49
CA THR A 34 -12.96 0.69 -5.67
C THR A 34 -13.56 0.08 -6.91
N ARG A 35 -13.83 0.91 -7.91
CA ARG A 35 -14.43 0.50 -9.18
C ARG A 35 -13.38 0.02 -10.20
N ASN A 36 -12.10 0.21 -9.89
CA ASN A 36 -10.98 -0.06 -10.78
C ASN A 36 -9.98 -1.04 -10.14
N LEU A 37 -9.86 -2.23 -10.72
CA LEU A 37 -8.96 -3.27 -10.22
C LEU A 37 -7.49 -2.81 -10.19
N ILE A 38 -7.10 -1.87 -11.07
CA ILE A 38 -5.73 -1.34 -11.13
C ILE A 38 -5.39 -0.56 -9.86
N ASP A 39 -6.33 0.23 -9.34
CA ASP A 39 -6.10 1.04 -8.13
C ASP A 39 -6.00 0.15 -6.89
N PHE A 40 -6.76 -0.95 -6.87
CA PHE A 40 -6.63 -1.98 -5.84
C PHE A 40 -5.29 -2.72 -5.96
N ALA A 41 -4.89 -3.13 -7.17
CA ALA A 41 -3.58 -3.78 -7.38
C ALA A 41 -2.41 -2.85 -7.00
N ALA A 42 -2.52 -1.55 -7.30
CA ALA A 42 -1.54 -0.55 -6.91
C ALA A 42 -1.46 -0.39 -5.39
N PHE A 43 -2.60 -0.36 -4.69
CA PHE A 43 -2.65 -0.35 -3.22
C PHE A 43 -1.90 -1.54 -2.62
N VAL A 44 -2.21 -2.75 -3.08
CA VAL A 44 -1.63 -3.98 -2.54
C VAL A 44 -0.15 -4.16 -2.96
N ALA A 45 0.29 -3.52 -4.05
CA ALA A 45 1.68 -3.57 -4.52
C ALA A 45 2.64 -2.57 -3.82
N ILE A 46 2.17 -1.78 -2.85
CA ILE A 46 3.02 -0.84 -2.09
C ILE A 46 3.90 -1.60 -1.09
N PHE A 47 5.05 -2.06 -1.60
CA PHE A 47 6.07 -2.81 -0.85
C PHE A 47 6.66 -2.10 0.39
N PRO A 48 6.87 -0.76 0.42
CA PRO A 48 7.46 -0.10 1.59
C PRO A 48 6.67 -0.31 2.88
N HIS A 49 5.36 -0.53 2.78
CA HIS A 49 4.48 -0.69 3.94
C HIS A 49 4.35 -2.13 4.43
N LEU A 50 4.57 -3.10 3.53
CA LEU A 50 4.49 -4.55 3.80
C LEU A 50 5.52 -5.06 4.82
N ILE A 51 6.52 -4.25 5.19
CA ILE A 51 7.65 -4.66 6.03
C ILE A 51 7.79 -3.81 7.30
N ALA A 52 7.35 -2.54 7.30
CA ALA A 52 7.65 -1.61 8.39
C ALA A 52 6.69 -0.41 8.53
N GLY A 53 5.39 -0.54 8.21
CA GLY A 53 4.43 0.58 8.28
C GLY A 53 3.16 0.34 9.14
N PRO A 54 2.54 1.39 9.72
CA PRO A 54 1.26 1.30 10.44
C PRO A 54 0.10 1.01 9.48
N VAL A 55 -0.69 -0.06 9.68
CA VAL A 55 -1.79 -0.54 8.80
C VAL A 55 -2.41 0.57 7.94
N LEU A 56 -2.10 0.56 6.64
CA LEU A 56 -2.52 1.60 5.69
C LEU A 56 -3.96 1.33 5.26
N ARG A 57 -4.82 2.36 5.28
CA ARG A 57 -6.20 2.24 4.80
C ARG A 57 -6.29 2.70 3.35
N PHE A 58 -7.04 1.94 2.55
CA PHE A 58 -7.23 2.24 1.13
C PHE A 58 -7.74 3.67 0.90
N ARG A 59 -8.65 4.17 1.76
CA ARG A 59 -9.22 5.52 1.66
C ARG A 59 -8.15 6.62 1.68
N ASP A 60 -7.10 6.45 2.47
CA ASP A 60 -6.05 7.46 2.63
C ASP A 60 -5.16 7.57 1.38
N LEU A 61 -5.12 6.51 0.55
CA LEU A 61 -4.39 6.46 -0.72
C LEU A 61 -5.27 6.71 -1.95
N ALA A 62 -6.57 6.42 -1.87
CA ALA A 62 -7.51 6.55 -2.99
C ALA A 62 -7.50 7.97 -3.58
N ASP A 63 -7.43 8.98 -2.73
CA ASP A 63 -7.36 10.38 -3.16
C ASP A 63 -6.03 10.72 -3.85
N GLN A 64 -4.92 10.07 -3.44
CA GLN A 64 -3.62 10.25 -4.08
C GLN A 64 -3.51 9.58 -5.44
N PHE A 65 -4.22 8.47 -5.66
CA PHE A 65 -4.32 7.82 -6.96
C PHE A 65 -5.15 8.65 -7.95
N ASN A 66 -6.26 9.24 -7.48
CA ASN A 66 -7.13 10.06 -8.31
C ASN A 66 -6.56 11.46 -8.60
N ASN A 67 -5.91 12.09 -7.62
CA ASN A 67 -5.42 13.47 -7.71
C ASN A 67 -3.95 13.56 -7.25
N ARG A 68 -3.04 13.21 -8.16
CA ARG A 68 -1.59 13.24 -7.88
C ARG A 68 -1.02 14.66 -8.04
N THR A 69 -0.59 15.27 -6.94
CA THR A 69 0.06 16.59 -6.97
C THR A 69 1.57 16.46 -6.93
N HIS A 70 2.26 16.99 -7.95
CA HIS A 70 3.72 17.09 -7.99
C HIS A 70 4.15 18.55 -7.86
N THR A 71 4.90 18.87 -6.81
CA THR A 71 5.47 20.22 -6.59
C THR A 71 6.94 20.10 -6.20
N LEU A 72 7.72 21.13 -6.50
CA LEU A 72 9.14 21.19 -6.14
C LEU A 72 9.33 21.11 -4.61
N ASP A 73 8.41 21.68 -3.84
CA ASP A 73 8.43 21.62 -2.37
C ASP A 73 8.31 20.18 -1.85
N LYS A 74 7.42 19.36 -2.44
CA LYS A 74 7.28 17.95 -2.06
C LYS A 74 8.53 17.14 -2.43
N VAL A 75 9.21 17.50 -3.51
CA VAL A 75 10.47 16.84 -3.92
C VAL A 75 11.58 17.19 -2.94
N SER A 76 11.74 18.45 -2.56
CA SER A 76 12.78 18.87 -1.61
C SER A 76 12.56 18.26 -0.22
N GLU A 77 11.30 18.17 0.23
CA GLU A 77 10.93 17.49 1.47
C GLU A 77 11.28 16.00 1.42
N GLY A 78 10.95 15.34 0.29
CA GLY A 78 11.31 13.94 0.05
C GLY A 78 12.81 13.70 0.09
N CYS A 79 13.61 14.54 -0.59
CA CYS A 79 15.06 14.47 -0.54
C CYS A 79 15.60 14.68 0.87
N THR A 80 15.05 15.63 1.62
CA THR A 80 15.48 15.91 3.00
C THR A 80 15.22 14.71 3.91
N ARG A 81 14.01 14.12 3.85
CA ARG A 81 13.67 12.90 4.62
C ARG A 81 14.58 11.74 4.24
N PHE A 82 14.84 11.55 2.96
CA PHE A 82 15.74 10.49 2.48
C PHE A 82 17.18 10.66 3.00
N MET A 83 17.67 11.90 3.07
CA MET A 83 19.00 12.19 3.61
C MET A 83 19.10 12.00 5.13
N GLN A 84 17.99 12.17 5.85
CA GLN A 84 17.95 12.02 7.32
C GLN A 84 17.84 10.56 7.77
N GLY A 85 17.24 9.69 6.96
CA GLY A 85 17.00 8.28 7.29
C GLY A 85 15.64 8.05 7.92
#